data_AF-A0AA92DQ33-F1
#
_entry.id   AF-A0AA92DQ33-F1
#
_cell.length_a   1.000
_cell.length_b   1.000
_cell.length_c   1.000
_cell.angle_alpha   90.00
_cell.angle_beta   90.00
_cell.angle_gamma   90.00
#
_symmetry.space_group_name_H-M   'P 1'
#
loop_
_entity.id
_entity.type
_entity.pdbx_description
1 polymer ?
#
loop_
_entity_poly.entity_id
_entity_poly.type
_entity_poly.pdbx_seq_one_letter_code
_entity_poly.pdbx_strand_id
1 'polypeptide(L)'
;MNVNVESVSPDVQRVSRYKGAAMHVTEQLRVLRNRAGLSMEKAAKAIGLKGGSSYQRYEDPNLFRDEHLPLDIAKKLADAFAEHGVPKHETLALAGIPTTPDAPASGAQLDRIPVEHVRATVRALAEMIAEAKLPMTAIDQGDLVATFCRWYQEEVAAGRQPGELSVDNAKPLLRLMFNAATR
;
A
#
# COMPACT_ATOMS: atom_id res chain seq x y z
N MET A 1 50.89 4.49 4.76
CA MET A 1 49.86 4.11 3.78
C MET A 1 48.60 4.83 4.18
N ASN A 2 48.26 5.87 3.42
CA ASN A 2 47.11 6.73 3.66
C ASN A 2 45.86 6.06 3.07
N VAL A 3 44.77 6.06 3.81
CA VAL A 3 43.43 5.91 3.23
C VAL A 3 42.61 7.09 3.70
N ASN A 4 42.43 8.03 2.77
CA ASN A 4 41.54 9.18 2.88
C ASN A 4 40.09 8.68 3.01
N VAL A 5 39.36 9.24 3.97
CA VAL A 5 37.92 9.07 4.12
C VAL A 5 37.23 10.36 3.67
N GLU A 6 36.93 10.44 2.38
CA GLU A 6 35.96 11.34 1.75
C GLU A 6 35.23 10.46 0.71
N SER A 7 33.92 10.43 0.51
CA SER A 7 32.89 11.45 0.68
C SER A 7 31.52 10.77 0.88
N VAL A 8 30.81 11.14 1.93
CA VAL A 8 29.38 10.81 2.04
C VAL A 8 28.63 11.97 1.38
N SER A 9 27.93 11.68 0.27
CA SER A 9 27.13 12.66 -0.47
C SER A 9 26.10 13.34 0.46
N PRO A 10 26.04 14.68 0.47
CA PRO A 10 25.16 15.44 1.37
C PRO A 10 23.65 15.38 1.03
N ASP A 11 23.25 14.63 0.00
CA ASP A 11 21.86 14.61 -0.50
C ASP A 11 20.87 13.84 0.38
N VAL A 12 21.35 12.96 1.27
CA VAL A 12 20.47 12.10 2.08
C VAL A 12 19.74 12.91 3.18
N GLN A 13 20.25 14.07 3.58
CA GLN A 13 19.67 14.87 4.67
C GLN A 13 18.58 15.86 4.22
N ARG A 14 18.36 16.08 2.93
CA ARG A 14 17.35 17.03 2.42
C ARG A 14 15.92 16.49 2.39
N VAL A 15 15.73 15.18 2.55
CA VAL A 15 14.44 14.50 2.31
C VAL A 15 13.38 14.82 3.38
N SER A 16 13.78 15.34 4.55
CA SER A 16 12.86 15.54 5.69
C SER A 16 12.13 16.91 5.72
N ARG A 17 12.47 17.88 4.85
CA ARG A 17 11.93 19.26 4.97
C ARG A 17 10.79 19.66 4.02
N TYR A 18 10.33 18.82 3.10
CA TYR A 18 9.32 19.23 2.09
C TYR A 18 7.87 18.88 2.43
N LYS A 19 7.49 19.01 3.70
CA LYS A 19 6.07 19.00 4.11
C LYS A 19 5.55 20.45 4.08
N GLY A 20 5.26 21.00 2.90
CA GLY A 20 4.67 22.34 2.80
C GLY A 20 4.63 23.06 1.44
N ALA A 21 5.32 22.58 0.41
CA ALA A 21 5.18 23.08 -0.97
C ALA A 21 4.82 21.90 -1.88
N ALA A 22 3.80 22.05 -2.72
CA ALA A 22 3.43 21.02 -3.70
C ALA A 22 4.63 20.78 -4.63
N MET A 23 5.30 19.64 -4.45
CA MET A 23 6.48 19.26 -5.21
C MET A 23 6.09 19.06 -6.68
N HIS A 24 6.85 19.63 -7.63
CA HIS A 24 6.60 19.45 -9.06
C HIS A 24 6.74 17.97 -9.45
N VAL A 25 5.94 17.51 -10.43
CA VAL A 25 5.87 16.10 -10.84
C VAL A 25 7.23 15.50 -11.24
N THR A 26 8.12 16.31 -11.82
CA THR A 26 9.47 15.92 -12.22
C THR A 26 10.36 15.56 -11.02
N GLU A 27 10.22 16.29 -9.91
CA GLU A 27 10.94 16.01 -8.67
C GLU A 27 10.35 14.80 -7.95
N GLN A 28 9.01 14.66 -7.96
CA GLN A 28 8.36 13.46 -7.44
C GLN A 28 8.83 12.20 -8.19
N LEU A 29 8.93 12.25 -9.52
CA LEU A 29 9.44 11.13 -10.32
C LEU A 29 10.89 10.77 -9.95
N ARG A 30 11.75 11.78 -9.78
CA ARG A 30 13.13 11.58 -9.34
C ARG A 30 13.22 10.88 -7.99
N VAL A 31 12.38 11.28 -7.02
CA VAL A 31 12.30 10.64 -5.71
C VAL A 31 11.92 9.17 -5.83
N LEU A 32 10.92 8.84 -6.65
CA LEU A 32 10.50 7.45 -6.87
C LEU A 32 11.62 6.62 -7.54
N ARG A 33 12.27 7.16 -8.57
CA ARG A 33 13.40 6.47 -9.22
C ARG A 33 14.55 6.20 -8.25
N ASN A 34 14.89 7.18 -7.42
CA ASN A 34 15.94 7.04 -6.41
C ASN A 34 15.56 5.99 -5.34
N ARG A 35 14.29 5.95 -4.90
CA ARG A 35 13.77 4.91 -4.01
C ARG A 35 13.83 3.52 -4.65
N ALA A 36 13.59 3.41 -5.95
CA ALA A 36 13.76 2.18 -6.73
C ALA A 36 15.24 1.79 -6.94
N GLY A 37 16.21 2.63 -6.53
CA GLY A 37 17.64 2.35 -6.73
C GLY A 37 18.09 2.36 -8.20
N LEU A 38 17.33 3.00 -9.09
CA LEU A 38 17.59 2.99 -10.53
C LEU A 38 18.36 4.24 -10.98
N SER A 39 19.35 4.05 -11.86
CA SER A 39 19.93 5.16 -12.63
C SER A 39 18.97 5.60 -13.73
N MET A 40 19.14 6.83 -14.25
CA MET A 40 18.35 7.32 -15.39
C MET A 40 18.49 6.41 -16.63
N GLU A 41 19.66 5.84 -16.87
CA GLU A 41 19.87 4.89 -17.98
C GLU A 41 19.09 3.59 -17.79
N LYS A 42 19.08 3.04 -16.58
CA LYS A 42 18.32 1.81 -16.27
C LYS A 42 16.82 2.08 -16.37
N ALA A 43 16.34 3.20 -15.84
CA ALA A 43 14.94 3.61 -15.97
C ALA A 43 14.55 3.81 -17.44
N ALA A 44 15.38 4.50 -18.24
CA ALA A 44 15.17 4.68 -19.67
C ALA A 44 15.04 3.34 -20.40
N LYS A 45 15.98 2.41 -20.15
CA LYS A 45 16.00 1.09 -20.77
C LYS A 45 14.75 0.28 -20.40
N ALA A 46 14.31 0.33 -19.14
CA ALA A 46 13.15 -0.41 -18.66
C ALA A 46 11.85 0.00 -19.39
N ILE A 47 11.75 1.25 -19.84
CA ILE A 47 10.56 1.76 -20.55
C ILE A 47 10.75 1.88 -22.07
N GLY A 48 11.87 1.38 -22.61
CA GLY A 48 12.16 1.35 -24.06
C GLY A 48 12.66 2.67 -24.65
N LEU A 49 13.20 3.59 -23.84
CA LEU A 49 13.84 4.82 -24.32
C LEU A 49 15.31 4.57 -24.72
N LYS A 50 15.84 5.46 -25.58
CA LYS A 50 17.20 5.35 -26.14
C LYS A 50 18.32 5.46 -25.11
N GLY A 51 18.11 6.13 -23.98
CA GLY A 51 19.12 6.30 -22.94
C GLY A 51 18.76 7.35 -21.89
N GLY A 52 19.69 7.61 -20.97
CA GLY A 52 19.48 8.49 -19.81
C GLY A 52 19.04 9.91 -20.18
N SER A 53 19.57 10.51 -21.24
CA SER A 53 19.18 11.87 -21.66
C SER A 53 17.75 11.96 -22.19
N SER A 54 17.20 10.88 -22.77
CA SER A 54 15.78 10.84 -23.17
C SER A 54 14.87 10.78 -21.95
N TYR A 55 15.31 10.09 -20.90
CA TYR A 55 14.58 9.98 -19.64
C TYR A 55 14.70 11.24 -18.77
N GLN A 56 15.88 11.88 -18.74
CA GLN A 56 16.15 13.11 -17.99
C GLN A 56 15.12 14.21 -18.25
N ARG A 57 14.57 14.28 -19.47
CA ARG A 57 13.51 15.22 -19.83
C ARG A 57 12.34 15.17 -18.85
N TYR A 58 11.94 13.99 -18.40
CA TYR A 58 10.83 13.79 -17.46
C TYR A 58 11.18 14.12 -15.99
N GLU A 59 12.46 14.31 -15.66
CA GLU A 59 12.93 14.66 -14.31
C GLU A 59 13.54 16.07 -14.23
N ASP A 60 13.48 16.84 -15.33
CA ASP A 60 13.98 18.21 -15.39
C ASP A 60 12.79 19.19 -15.54
N PRO A 61 12.49 20.00 -14.51
CA PRO A 61 11.39 20.96 -14.57
C PRO A 61 11.56 22.04 -15.64
N ASN A 62 12.76 22.27 -16.17
CA ASN A 62 12.97 23.21 -17.28
C ASN A 62 12.53 22.62 -18.63
N LEU A 63 12.62 21.30 -18.77
CA LEU A 63 12.32 20.56 -20.01
C LEU A 63 10.90 19.97 -20.02
N PHE A 64 10.36 19.63 -18.85
CA PHE A 64 9.02 19.09 -18.69
C PHE A 64 8.18 20.02 -17.83
N ARG A 65 7.22 20.67 -18.49
CA ARG A 65 6.38 21.74 -17.91
C ARG A 65 4.96 21.30 -17.62
N ASP A 66 4.61 20.06 -17.97
CA ASP A 66 3.28 19.55 -17.73
C ASP A 66 3.13 19.24 -16.24
N GLU A 67 1.94 19.45 -15.71
CA GLU A 67 1.60 19.19 -14.31
C GLU A 67 1.61 17.68 -14.00
N HIS A 68 1.41 16.85 -15.04
CA HIS A 68 1.28 15.39 -14.91
C HIS A 68 2.12 14.69 -15.99
N LEU A 69 2.66 13.51 -15.65
CA LEU A 69 3.33 12.63 -16.61
C LEU A 69 2.35 12.07 -17.64
N PRO A 70 2.80 11.85 -18.89
CA PRO A 70 2.04 11.07 -19.86
C PRO A 70 1.72 9.68 -19.29
N LEU A 71 0.45 9.28 -19.39
CA LEU A 71 -0.03 8.06 -18.76
C LEU A 71 0.69 6.79 -19.24
N ASP A 72 1.07 6.75 -20.52
CA ASP A 72 1.81 5.63 -21.11
C ASP A 72 3.22 5.50 -20.50
N ILE A 73 3.90 6.62 -20.25
CA ILE A 73 5.19 6.68 -19.56
C ILE A 73 5.02 6.26 -18.11
N ALA A 74 4.02 6.81 -17.41
CA ALA A 74 3.75 6.48 -16.01
C ALA A 74 3.44 4.99 -15.80
N LYS A 75 2.67 4.35 -16.71
CA LYS A 75 2.39 2.90 -16.66
C LYS A 75 3.66 2.06 -16.77
N LYS A 76 4.49 2.34 -17.79
CA LYS A 76 5.75 1.60 -17.99
C LYS A 76 6.70 1.79 -16.80
N LEU A 77 6.76 2.99 -16.24
CA LEU A 77 7.58 3.27 -15.06
C LEU A 77 7.01 2.62 -13.79
N ALA A 78 5.68 2.54 -13.65
CA ALA A 78 5.05 1.86 -12.53
C ALA A 78 5.43 0.37 -12.53
N ASP A 79 5.38 -0.29 -13.68
CA ASP A 79 5.83 -1.69 -13.82
C ASP A 79 7.31 -1.84 -13.47
N ALA A 80 8.17 -0.99 -14.05
CA ALA A 80 9.61 -1.02 -13.80
C ALA A 80 9.97 -0.75 -12.33
N PHE A 81 9.35 0.22 -11.67
CA PHE A 81 9.68 0.59 -10.29
C PHE A 81 9.10 -0.41 -9.28
N ALA A 82 7.98 -1.08 -9.61
CA ALA A 82 7.41 -2.13 -8.78
C ALA A 82 8.32 -3.35 -8.62
N GLU A 83 9.08 -3.70 -9.66
CA GLU A 83 10.12 -4.75 -9.57
C GLU A 83 11.23 -4.40 -8.56
N HIS A 84 11.35 -3.12 -8.20
CA HIS A 84 12.32 -2.58 -7.27
C HIS A 84 11.69 -2.06 -5.95
N GLY A 85 10.46 -2.47 -5.64
CA GLY A 85 9.83 -2.21 -4.34
C GLY A 85 9.13 -0.86 -4.20
N VAL A 86 8.91 -0.12 -5.30
CA VAL A 86 8.07 1.09 -5.29
C VAL A 86 6.65 0.71 -5.73
N PRO A 87 5.61 0.97 -4.91
CA PRO A 87 4.24 0.66 -5.29
C PRO A 87 3.79 1.35 -6.59
N LYS A 88 3.11 0.60 -7.46
CA LYS A 88 2.64 1.10 -8.78
C LYS A 88 1.78 2.36 -8.68
N HIS A 89 0.92 2.43 -7.67
CA HIS A 89 0.02 3.55 -7.46
C HIS A 89 0.77 4.87 -7.25
N GLU A 90 1.92 4.86 -6.58
CA GLU A 90 2.71 6.08 -6.37
C GLU A 90 3.20 6.67 -7.70
N THR A 91 3.65 5.82 -8.62
CA THR A 91 4.08 6.24 -9.96
C THR A 91 2.90 6.62 -10.85
N LEU A 92 1.77 5.92 -10.74
CA LEU A 92 0.55 6.23 -11.50
C LEU A 92 -0.10 7.55 -11.05
N ALA A 93 0.03 7.93 -9.78
CA ALA A 93 -0.44 9.21 -9.25
C ALA A 93 0.16 10.40 -10.01
N LEU A 94 1.40 10.25 -10.50
CA LEU A 94 2.10 11.29 -11.27
C LEU A 94 1.44 11.58 -12.62
N ALA A 95 0.58 10.69 -13.13
CA ALA A 95 -0.22 10.91 -14.34
C ALA A 95 -1.58 11.56 -14.06
N GLY A 96 -1.83 12.06 -12.85
CA GLY A 96 -3.10 12.69 -12.47
C GLY A 96 -4.24 11.70 -12.26
N ILE A 97 -3.93 10.40 -12.17
CA ILE A 97 -4.92 9.40 -11.79
C ILE A 97 -5.12 9.49 -10.27
N PRO A 98 -6.36 9.68 -9.78
CA PRO A 98 -6.66 9.58 -8.36
C PRO A 98 -6.35 8.15 -7.94
N THR A 99 -5.19 7.96 -7.33
CA THR A 99 -4.77 6.68 -6.82
C THR A 99 -5.21 6.60 -5.38
N THR A 100 -6.26 5.83 -5.13
CA THR A 100 -6.40 5.18 -3.83
C THR A 100 -5.09 4.42 -3.63
N PRO A 101 -4.38 4.54 -2.49
CA PRO A 101 -3.15 3.79 -2.29
C PRO A 101 -3.46 2.30 -2.49
N ASP A 102 -3.03 1.74 -3.62
CA ASP A 102 -3.05 0.29 -3.80
C ASP A 102 -2.17 -0.26 -2.70
N ALA A 103 -2.79 -1.06 -1.83
CA ALA A 103 -2.12 -1.77 -0.75
C ALA A 103 -0.76 -2.30 -1.25
N PRO A 104 0.31 -2.08 -0.48
CA PRO A 104 1.67 -2.26 -0.96
C PRO A 104 1.91 -3.68 -1.47
N ALA A 105 2.29 -3.79 -2.73
CA ALA A 105 2.91 -4.99 -3.29
C ALA A 105 4.36 -5.06 -2.76
N SER A 106 4.55 -5.57 -1.55
CA SER A 106 5.85 -5.97 -1.03
C SER A 106 5.69 -7.10 -0.01
N GLY A 107 6.00 -8.33 -0.43
CA GLY A 107 6.74 -9.34 0.34
C GLY A 107 6.30 -9.79 1.74
N ALA A 108 5.22 -9.29 2.32
CA ALA A 108 4.63 -9.82 3.54
C ALA A 108 3.26 -10.39 3.19
N GLN A 109 3.11 -11.68 3.39
CA GLN A 109 1.84 -12.40 3.35
C GLN A 109 0.99 -12.03 4.58
N LEU A 110 0.78 -10.74 4.77
CA LEU A 110 -0.20 -10.12 5.63
C LEU A 110 -1.14 -9.43 4.65
N ASP A 111 -2.46 -9.52 4.83
CA ASP A 111 -3.48 -8.74 4.09
C ASP A 111 -4.34 -9.44 3.03
N ARG A 112 -4.72 -10.71 3.24
CA ARG A 112 -6.08 -11.15 2.87
C ARG A 112 -6.65 -12.07 3.94
N ILE A 113 -7.67 -11.59 4.67
CA ILE A 113 -8.55 -12.48 5.42
C ILE A 113 -9.17 -13.43 4.39
N PRO A 114 -9.04 -14.76 4.54
CA PRO A 114 -9.68 -15.70 3.64
C PRO A 114 -11.17 -15.41 3.54
N VAL A 115 -11.71 -15.34 2.32
CA VAL A 115 -13.13 -15.03 2.08
C VAL A 115 -14.04 -16.01 2.83
N GLU A 116 -13.61 -17.26 2.98
CA GLU A 116 -14.35 -18.27 3.73
C GLU A 116 -14.45 -17.95 5.23
N HIS A 117 -13.43 -17.34 5.82
CA HIS A 117 -13.50 -16.87 7.21
C HIS A 117 -14.51 -15.72 7.36
N VAL A 118 -14.49 -14.75 6.43
CA VAL A 118 -15.48 -13.66 6.44
C VAL A 118 -16.91 -14.23 6.27
N ARG A 119 -17.08 -15.19 5.35
CA ARG A 119 -18.37 -15.86 5.11
C ARG A 119 -18.85 -16.63 6.34
N ALA A 120 -17.97 -17.38 6.99
CA ALA A 120 -18.28 -18.11 8.22
C ALA A 120 -18.70 -17.15 9.34
N THR A 121 -17.98 -16.04 9.53
CA THR A 121 -18.31 -15.01 10.52
C THR A 121 -19.67 -14.36 10.26
N VAL A 122 -19.96 -13.98 9.01
CA VAL A 122 -21.25 -13.38 8.65
C VAL A 122 -22.40 -14.37 8.87
N ARG A 123 -22.23 -15.65 8.51
CA ARG A 123 -23.23 -16.70 8.77
C ARG A 123 -23.45 -16.92 10.26
N ALA A 124 -22.38 -17.02 11.04
CA ALA A 124 -22.44 -17.18 12.49
C ALA A 124 -23.15 -15.99 13.16
N LEU A 125 -22.89 -14.77 12.69
CA LEU A 125 -23.59 -13.57 13.16
C LEU A 125 -25.09 -13.62 12.84
N ALA A 126 -25.46 -13.98 11.60
CA ALA A 126 -26.85 -14.10 11.21
C ALA A 126 -27.60 -15.14 12.05
N GLU A 127 -26.99 -16.31 12.29
CA GLU A 127 -27.55 -17.34 13.16
C GLU A 127 -27.67 -16.87 14.61
N MET A 128 -26.65 -16.17 15.13
CA MET A 128 -26.69 -15.62 16.49
C MET A 128 -27.82 -14.59 16.67
N ILE A 129 -28.03 -13.70 15.69
CA ILE A 129 -29.11 -12.72 15.72
C ILE A 129 -30.48 -13.41 15.69
N ALA A 130 -30.63 -14.43 14.84
CA ALA A 130 -31.87 -15.20 14.73
C ALA A 130 -32.19 -15.98 16.02
N GLU A 131 -31.18 -16.65 16.61
CA GLU A 131 -31.32 -17.44 17.84
C GLU A 131 -31.62 -16.57 19.07
N ALA A 132 -30.85 -15.49 19.25
CA ALA A 132 -30.91 -14.66 20.45
C ALA A 132 -31.86 -13.46 20.32
N LYS A 133 -32.49 -13.26 19.16
CA LYS A 133 -33.38 -12.12 18.84
C LYS A 133 -32.75 -10.78 19.22
N LEU A 134 -31.46 -10.64 18.93
CA LEU A 134 -30.69 -9.45 19.29
C LEU A 134 -31.18 -8.24 18.46
N PRO A 135 -31.47 -7.09 19.10
CA PRO A 135 -31.79 -5.87 18.39
C PRO A 135 -30.49 -5.26 17.84
N MET A 136 -29.94 -5.84 16.76
CA MET A 136 -28.77 -5.31 16.06
C MET A 136 -29.18 -4.63 14.77
N THR A 137 -28.76 -3.38 14.61
CA THR A 137 -28.87 -2.67 13.33
C THR A 137 -27.86 -3.22 12.32
N ALA A 138 -28.04 -2.89 11.04
CA ALA A 138 -27.05 -3.24 10.01
C ALA A 138 -25.67 -2.60 10.28
N ILE A 139 -25.63 -1.44 10.94
CA ILE A 139 -24.40 -0.76 11.33
C ILE A 139 -23.68 -1.58 12.41
N ASP A 140 -24.39 -1.98 13.47
CA ASP A 140 -23.81 -2.81 14.54
C ASP A 140 -23.27 -4.14 14.00
N GLN A 141 -23.97 -4.72 13.02
CA GLN A 141 -23.53 -5.94 12.34
C GLN A 141 -22.22 -5.72 11.56
N GLY A 142 -22.13 -4.60 10.82
CA GLY A 142 -20.93 -4.21 10.11
C GLY A 142 -19.74 -3.99 11.04
N ASP A 143 -19.96 -3.29 12.16
CA ASP A 143 -18.92 -2.99 13.15
C ASP A 143 -18.38 -4.25 13.83
N LEU A 144 -19.25 -5.22 14.11
CA LEU A 144 -18.83 -6.49 14.70
C LEU A 144 -17.99 -7.32 13.73
N VAL A 145 -18.37 -7.35 12.44
CA VAL A 145 -17.57 -8.02 11.40
C VAL A 145 -16.23 -7.29 11.18
N ALA A 146 -16.22 -5.96 11.19
CA ALA A 146 -14.98 -5.18 11.10
C ALA A 146 -14.05 -5.42 12.29
N THR A 147 -14.61 -5.58 13.49
CA THR A 147 -13.87 -5.93 14.71
C THR A 147 -13.23 -7.30 14.59
N PHE A 148 -13.97 -8.30 14.10
CA PHE A 148 -13.41 -9.61 13.77
C PHE A 148 -12.26 -9.51 12.76
N CYS A 149 -12.44 -8.73 11.68
CA CYS A 149 -11.42 -8.58 10.66
C CYS A 149 -10.12 -7.99 11.22
N ARG A 150 -10.23 -6.97 12.08
CA ARG A 150 -9.07 -6.36 12.75
C ARG A 150 -8.37 -7.36 13.67
N TRP A 151 -9.13 -8.08 14.51
CA TRP A 151 -8.58 -9.12 15.37
C TRP A 151 -7.84 -10.18 14.56
N TYR A 152 -8.42 -10.67 13.47
CA TYR A 152 -7.77 -11.68 12.60
C TYR A 152 -6.44 -11.15 12.06
N GLN A 153 -6.41 -9.90 11.60
CA GLN A 153 -5.18 -9.27 11.11
C GLN A 153 -4.13 -9.14 12.21
N GLU A 154 -4.51 -8.79 13.44
CA GLU A 154 -3.61 -8.70 14.60
C GLU A 154 -3.03 -10.08 14.98
N GLU A 155 -3.84 -11.14 14.94
CA GLU A 155 -3.39 -12.51 15.18
C GLU A 155 -2.34 -12.94 14.15
N VAL A 156 -2.62 -12.72 12.86
CA VAL A 156 -1.69 -13.05 11.78
C VAL A 156 -0.42 -12.20 11.86
N ALA A 157 -0.55 -10.90 12.15
CA ALA A 157 0.59 -10.00 12.35
C ALA A 157 1.48 -10.43 13.53
N ALA A 158 0.90 -11.03 14.56
CA ALA A 158 1.61 -11.62 15.68
C ALA A 158 2.18 -13.03 15.39
N GLY A 159 2.11 -13.50 14.14
CA GLY A 159 2.61 -14.81 13.72
C GLY A 159 1.73 -15.99 14.14
N ARG A 160 0.53 -15.72 14.67
CA ARG A 160 -0.45 -16.77 14.99
C ARG A 160 -1.22 -17.12 13.71
N GLN A 161 -1.51 -18.40 13.54
CA GLN A 161 -2.44 -18.87 12.52
C GLN A 161 -3.76 -19.18 13.22
N PRO A 162 -4.77 -18.31 13.10
CA PRO A 162 -6.12 -18.65 13.53
C PRO A 162 -6.51 -19.95 12.85
N GLY A 163 -6.96 -20.95 13.61
CA GLY A 163 -7.37 -22.25 13.06
C GLY A 163 -8.52 -22.12 12.06
N GLU A 164 -8.91 -23.23 11.44
CA GLU A 164 -10.02 -23.26 10.49
C GLU A 164 -11.28 -22.65 11.12
N LEU A 165 -11.76 -21.51 10.58
CA LEU A 165 -12.94 -20.84 11.10
C LEU A 165 -14.20 -21.43 10.45
N SER A 166 -15.04 -22.04 11.27
CA SER A 166 -16.37 -22.55 10.91
C SER A 166 -17.46 -21.69 11.56
N VAL A 167 -18.71 -21.92 11.19
CA VAL A 167 -19.84 -21.22 11.81
C VAL A 167 -19.90 -21.50 13.31
N ASP A 168 -19.67 -22.76 13.70
CA ASP A 168 -19.77 -23.21 15.10
C ASP A 168 -18.72 -22.57 16.00
N ASN A 169 -17.49 -22.40 15.51
CA ASN A 169 -16.41 -21.81 16.30
C ASN A 169 -16.34 -20.26 16.19
N ALA A 170 -16.97 -19.66 15.18
CA ALA A 170 -17.09 -18.21 15.06
C ALA A 170 -18.11 -17.61 16.04
N LYS A 171 -19.21 -18.31 16.35
CA LYS A 171 -20.24 -17.86 17.31
C LYS A 171 -19.69 -17.44 18.69
N PRO A 172 -18.90 -18.28 19.41
CA PRO A 172 -18.38 -17.90 20.72
C PRO A 172 -17.43 -16.70 20.64
N LEU A 173 -16.63 -16.58 19.57
CA LEU A 173 -15.74 -15.44 19.34
C LEU A 173 -16.54 -14.14 19.16
N LEU A 174 -17.59 -14.17 18.34
CA LEU A 174 -18.47 -13.02 18.11
C LEU A 174 -19.19 -12.59 19.39
N ARG A 175 -19.61 -13.53 20.24
CA ARG A 175 -20.19 -13.21 21.56
C ARG A 175 -19.19 -12.48 22.46
N LEU A 176 -17.93 -12.91 22.47
CA LEU A 176 -16.88 -12.23 23.24
C LEU A 176 -16.67 -10.80 22.74
N MET A 177 -16.59 -10.61 21.42
CA MET A 177 -16.43 -9.30 20.80
C MET A 177 -17.62 -8.37 21.06
N PHE A 178 -18.85 -8.90 20.95
CA PHE A 178 -20.07 -8.15 21.24
C PHE A 178 -20.14 -7.69 22.70
N ASN A 179 -19.82 -8.59 23.64
CA ASN A 179 -19.81 -8.27 25.08
C ASN A 179 -18.70 -7.29 25.46
N ALA A 180 -17.58 -7.27 24.73
CA ALA A 180 -16.51 -6.30 24.95
C ALA A 180 -16.88 -4.90 24.44
N ALA A 181 -17.67 -4.81 23.36
CA ALA A 181 -18.12 -3.54 22.77
C ALA A 181 -19.28 -2.87 23.54
N THR A 182 -19.97 -3.62 24.40
CA THR A 182 -21.19 -3.19 25.12
C THR A 182 -20.95 -2.86 26.60
N ARG A 183 -19.69 -2.85 27.05
CA ARG A 183 -19.26 -2.45 28.40
C ARG A 183 -18.68 -1.04 28.38
#